data_AF-A0A212AIW9-F1
#
_entry.id   AF-A0A212AIW9-F1
#
_cell.length_a   1.000
_cell.length_b   1.000
_cell.length_c   1.000
_cell.angle_alpha   90.00
_cell.angle_beta   90.00
_cell.angle_gamma   90.00
#
_symmetry.space_group_name_H-M   'P 1'
#
loop_
_entity.id
_entity.type
_entity.pdbx_description
1 polymer ?
#
loop_
_entity_poly.entity_id
_entity_poly.type
_entity_poly.pdbx_seq_one_letter_code
_entity_poly.pdbx_strand_id
1 'polypeptide(L)'
;MLEAYVAAGFDPGAFWGLTMRLYQSHMLGARRRLQGEADARLTQAWLTAALEKQRKLPKLKMLLKRDDPQDPEFALRSLAARLPKITLEDWRARQQG
;
A
#
# COMPACT_ATOMS: atom_id res chain seq x y z
N MET A 1 25.05 1.42 -9.32
CA MET A 1 24.22 1.66 -8.11
C MET A 1 23.33 2.88 -8.32
N LEU A 2 23.91 4.06 -8.64
CA LEU A 2 23.15 5.26 -9.02
C LEU A 2 22.19 5.00 -10.20
N GLU A 3 22.67 4.38 -11.29
CA GLU A 3 21.82 4.07 -12.45
C GLU A 3 20.58 3.24 -12.08
N ALA A 4 20.74 2.19 -11.27
CA ALA A 4 19.62 1.38 -10.78
C ALA A 4 18.67 2.19 -9.88
N TYR A 5 19.21 3.12 -9.09
CA TYR A 5 18.41 4.03 -8.26
C TYR A 5 17.53 4.97 -9.10
N VAL A 6 18.11 5.53 -10.17
CA VAL A 6 17.38 6.37 -11.13
C VAL A 6 16.36 5.55 -11.91
N ALA A 7 16.73 4.35 -12.38
CA ALA A 7 15.82 3.44 -13.07
C ALA A 7 14.64 2.99 -12.20
N ALA A 8 14.83 2.92 -10.88
CA ALA A 8 13.76 2.67 -9.91
C ALA A 8 12.80 3.88 -9.73
N GLY A 9 13.10 5.02 -10.33
CA GLY A 9 12.29 6.24 -10.32
C GLY A 9 12.65 7.23 -9.21
N PHE A 10 13.81 7.10 -8.57
CA PHE A 10 14.26 8.02 -7.53
C PHE A 10 15.08 9.18 -8.08
N ASP A 11 15.08 10.30 -7.34
CA ASP A 11 15.89 11.48 -7.66
C ASP A 11 17.41 11.16 -7.62
N PRO A 12 18.17 11.44 -8.69
CA PRO A 12 19.63 11.25 -8.69
C PRO A 12 20.35 12.08 -7.61
N GLY A 13 19.85 13.26 -7.27
CA GLY A 13 20.48 14.16 -6.29
C GLY A 13 20.50 13.56 -4.88
N ALA A 14 19.40 12.91 -4.49
CA ALA A 14 19.26 12.25 -3.20
C ALA A 14 20.20 11.05 -2.99
N PHE A 15 20.73 10.44 -4.06
CA PHE A 15 21.55 9.22 -3.98
C PHE A 15 22.80 9.39 -3.10
N TRP A 16 23.47 10.55 -3.21
CA TRP A 16 24.75 10.79 -2.55
C TRP A 16 24.64 10.94 -1.02
N GLY A 17 23.44 11.19 -0.50
CA GLY A 17 23.17 11.26 0.95
C GLY A 17 22.81 9.92 1.58
N LEU A 18 22.75 8.83 0.80
CA LEU A 18 22.28 7.54 1.30
C LEU A 18 23.38 6.74 2.00
N THR A 19 23.00 6.13 3.13
CA THR A 19 23.72 4.97 3.63
C THR A 19 23.33 3.72 2.84
N MET A 20 24.19 2.69 2.84
CA MET A 20 23.88 1.41 2.18
C MET A 20 22.57 0.78 2.66
N ARG A 21 22.23 0.92 3.95
CA ARG A 21 20.97 0.42 4.53
C ARG A 21 19.75 1.15 3.96
N LEU A 22 19.85 2.47 3.79
CA LEU A 22 18.78 3.28 3.19
C LEU A 22 18.62 2.95 1.71
N TYR A 23 19.72 2.87 0.96
CA TYR A 23 19.69 2.42 -0.44
C TYR A 23 18.97 1.08 -0.59
N GLN A 24 19.32 0.08 0.21
CA GLN A 24 18.67 -1.24 0.17
C GLN A 24 17.17 -1.14 0.48
N SER A 25 16.79 -0.36 1.49
CA SER A 25 15.39 -0.17 1.87
C SER A 25 14.57 0.44 0.73
N HIS A 26 15.11 1.47 0.08
CA HIS A 26 14.48 2.12 -1.08
C HIS A 26 14.32 1.15 -2.24
N MET A 27 15.39 0.42 -2.59
CA MET A 27 15.38 -0.50 -3.72
C MET A 27 14.50 -1.72 -3.49
N LEU A 28 14.41 -2.24 -2.25
CA LEU A 28 13.46 -3.30 -1.89
C LEU A 28 12.01 -2.82 -2.03
N GLY A 29 11.71 -1.59 -1.60
CA GLY A 29 10.40 -0.97 -1.80
C GLY A 29 10.07 -0.82 -3.29
N ALA A 30 11.00 -0.28 -4.08
CA ALA A 30 10.84 -0.13 -5.52
C ALA A 30 10.63 -1.48 -6.22
N ARG A 31 11.40 -2.51 -5.87
CA ARG A 31 11.22 -3.86 -6.41
C ARG A 31 9.82 -4.39 -6.14
N ARG A 32 9.33 -4.32 -4.90
CA ARG A 32 7.98 -4.80 -4.53
C ARG A 32 6.91 -4.07 -5.32
N ARG A 33 7.03 -2.75 -5.46
CA ARG A 33 6.12 -1.93 -6.28
C ARG A 33 6.12 -2.38 -7.74
N LEU A 34 7.29 -2.48 -8.38
CA LEU A 34 7.42 -2.88 -9.78
C LEU A 34 6.90 -4.30 -10.04
N GLN A 35 7.15 -5.23 -9.12
CA GLN A 35 6.59 -6.59 -9.18
C GLN A 35 5.07 -6.55 -9.08
N GLY A 36 4.51 -5.83 -8.11
CA GLY A 36 3.06 -5.66 -7.98
C GLY A 36 2.41 -5.02 -9.22
N GLU A 37 3.06 -4.03 -9.84
CA GLU A 37 2.61 -3.43 -11.10
C GLU A 37 2.64 -4.44 -12.26
N ALA A 38 3.69 -5.26 -12.36
CA ALA A 38 3.80 -6.29 -13.39
C ALA A 38 2.72 -7.36 -13.23
N ASP A 39 2.52 -7.85 -12.00
CA ASP A 39 1.49 -8.83 -11.68
C ASP A 39 0.08 -8.29 -11.94
N ALA A 40 -0.17 -7.01 -11.62
CA ALA A 40 -1.43 -6.34 -11.92
C ALA A 40 -1.68 -6.24 -13.44
N ARG A 41 -0.66 -5.90 -14.25
CA ARG A 41 -0.77 -5.84 -15.72
C ARG A 41 -1.04 -7.22 -16.31
N LEU A 42 -0.33 -8.26 -15.85
CA LEU A 42 -0.56 -9.65 -16.29
C LEU A 42 -1.98 -10.10 -15.95
N THR A 43 -2.42 -9.84 -14.71
CA THR A 43 -3.78 -10.15 -14.25
C THR A 43 -4.82 -9.43 -15.10
N GLN A 44 -4.62 -8.14 -15.39
CA GLN A 44 -5.51 -7.35 -16.24
C GLN A 44 -5.58 -7.91 -17.67
N ALA A 45 -4.44 -8.25 -18.28
CA ALA A 45 -4.39 -8.81 -19.62
C ALA A 45 -5.13 -10.15 -19.69
N TRP A 46 -4.90 -11.04 -18.71
CA TRP A 46 -5.59 -12.31 -18.62
C TRP A 46 -7.10 -12.14 -18.42
N LEU A 47 -7.53 -11.28 -17.49
CA LEU A 47 -8.95 -11.01 -17.25
C LEU A 47 -9.63 -10.44 -18.49
N THR A 48 -8.98 -9.52 -19.20
CA THR A 48 -9.51 -8.92 -20.43
C THR A 48 -9.78 -10.00 -21.47
N ALA A 49 -8.79 -10.85 -21.76
CA ALA A 49 -8.94 -11.94 -22.73
C ALA A 49 -9.96 -13.00 -22.29
N ALA A 50 -10.03 -13.29 -20.98
CA ALA A 50 -10.99 -14.25 -20.43
C ALA A 50 -12.44 -13.75 -20.52
N LEU A 51 -12.65 -12.45 -20.25
CA LEU A 51 -13.97 -11.80 -20.29
C LEU A 51 -14.45 -11.54 -21.71
N GLU A 52 -13.56 -11.21 -22.65
CA GLU A 52 -13.87 -11.06 -24.07
C GLU A 52 -14.52 -12.32 -24.65
N LYS A 53 -14.07 -13.50 -24.23
CA LYS A 53 -14.60 -14.80 -24.67
C LYS A 53 -15.97 -15.16 -24.08
N GLN A 54 -16.49 -14.39 -23.13
CA GLN A 54 -17.77 -14.71 -22.48
C GLN A 54 -18.96 -14.23 -23.31
N ARG A 55 -19.94 -15.12 -23.53
CA ARG A 55 -21.21 -14.76 -24.20
C ARG A 55 -22.03 -13.73 -23.41
N LYS A 56 -21.90 -13.72 -22.08
CA LYS A 56 -22.54 -12.75 -21.19
C LYS A 56 -21.51 -12.29 -20.16
N LEU A 57 -21.27 -10.98 -20.10
CA LEU A 57 -20.33 -10.41 -19.13
C LEU A 57 -20.93 -10.50 -17.72
N PRO A 58 -20.25 -11.12 -16.74
CA PRO A 58 -20.71 -11.15 -15.36
C PRO A 58 -20.72 -9.74 -14.75
N LYS A 59 -21.58 -9.52 -13.75
CA LYS A 59 -21.65 -8.22 -13.07
C LYS A 59 -20.33 -7.95 -12.36
N LEU A 60 -19.82 -6.73 -12.47
CA LEU A 60 -18.52 -6.33 -11.91
C LEU A 60 -18.39 -6.62 -10.41
N LYS A 61 -19.46 -6.41 -9.65
CA LYS A 61 -19.50 -6.70 -8.19
C LYS A 61 -19.27 -8.18 -7.84
N MET A 62 -19.47 -9.10 -8.79
CA MET A 62 -19.18 -10.52 -8.59
C MET A 62 -17.70 -10.84 -8.83
N LEU A 63 -17.00 -10.01 -9.62
CA LEU A 63 -15.59 -10.17 -9.93
C LEU A 63 -14.70 -9.43 -8.93
N LEU A 64 -15.16 -8.26 -8.47
CA LEU A 64 -14.46 -7.46 -7.48
C LEU A 64 -15.12 -7.69 -6.11
N LYS A 65 -14.56 -8.58 -5.30
CA LYS A 65 -14.76 -8.54 -3.85
C LYS A 65 -14.06 -7.29 -3.33
N ARG A 66 -14.76 -6.16 -3.37
CA ARG A 66 -14.46 -5.07 -2.44
C ARG A 66 -15.06 -5.51 -1.11
N ASP A 67 -14.26 -5.50 -0.06
CA ASP A 67 -14.82 -5.54 1.28
C ASP A 67 -15.85 -4.42 1.35
N ASP A 68 -17.06 -4.73 1.84
CA ASP A 68 -18.04 -3.69 2.10
C ASP A 68 -17.39 -2.63 2.99
N PRO A 69 -17.70 -1.34 2.78
CA PRO A 69 -17.18 -0.28 3.63
C PRO A 69 -17.35 -0.71 5.08
N GLN A 70 -16.24 -0.92 5.80
CA GLN A 70 -16.34 -1.22 7.21
C GLN A 70 -17.15 -0.10 7.84
N ASP A 71 -18.23 -0.47 8.55
CA ASP A 71 -19.02 0.49 9.30
C ASP A 71 -18.03 1.32 10.14
N PRO A 72 -17.90 2.63 9.85
CA PRO A 72 -16.92 3.46 10.53
C PRO A 72 -17.16 3.46 12.04
N GLU A 73 -18.40 3.27 12.49
CA GLU A 73 -18.71 3.15 13.90
C GLU A 73 -18.15 1.84 14.51
N PHE A 74 -18.25 0.72 13.79
CA PHE A 74 -17.65 -0.55 14.21
C PHE A 74 -16.12 -0.48 14.26
N ALA A 75 -15.50 0.16 13.25
CA ALA A 75 -14.05 0.35 13.20
C ALA A 75 -13.56 1.21 14.36
N LEU A 76 -14.23 2.34 14.63
CA LEU A 76 -13.91 3.24 15.75
C LEU A 76 -14.09 2.55 17.10
N ARG A 77 -15.17 1.78 17.30
CA ARG A 77 -15.37 1.00 18.54
C ARG A 77 -14.27 -0.04 18.75
N SER A 78 -13.88 -0.74 17.69
CA SER A 78 -12.80 -1.74 17.74
C SER A 78 -11.45 -1.11 18.09
N LEU A 79 -11.19 0.08 17.55
CA LEU A 79 -10.00 0.87 17.87
C LEU A 79 -10.04 1.34 19.33
N ALA A 80 -11.16 1.94 19.76
CA ALA A 80 -11.36 2.43 21.12
C ALA A 80 -11.18 1.31 22.17
N ALA A 81 -11.64 0.09 21.89
CA ALA A 81 -11.46 -1.06 22.78
C ALA A 81 -9.99 -1.48 22.98
N ARG A 82 -9.12 -1.16 22.01
CA ARG A 82 -7.68 -1.50 22.04
C ARG A 82 -6.81 -0.37 22.57
N LEU A 83 -7.33 0.84 22.67
CA LEU A 83 -6.56 1.98 23.13
C LEU A 83 -6.36 1.91 24.66
N PRO A 84 -5.17 2.25 25.17
CA PRO A 84 -4.94 2.34 26.59
C PRO A 84 -5.83 3.42 27.19
N LYS A 85 -6.49 3.11 28.31
CA LYS A 85 -7.29 4.08 29.08
C LYS A 85 -6.33 5.00 29.85
N ILE A 86 -5.87 6.06 29.17
CA ILE A 86 -5.07 7.11 29.80
C ILE A 86 -5.98 8.25 30.25
N THR A 87 -5.64 8.90 31.35
CA THR A 87 -6.36 10.09 31.79
C THR A 87 -5.96 11.29 30.94
N LEU A 88 -6.80 12.33 30.93
CA LEU A 88 -6.53 13.56 30.20
C LEU A 88 -5.27 14.28 30.73
N GLU A 89 -4.99 14.14 32.03
CA GLU A 89 -3.79 14.67 32.68
C GLU A 89 -2.54 13.93 32.23
N ASP A 90 -2.57 12.60 32.20
CA ASP A 90 -1.46 11.78 31.69
C ASP A 90 -1.15 12.05 30.22
N TRP A 91 -2.19 12.31 29.41
CA TRP A 91 -2.00 12.67 28.01
C TRP A 91 -1.37 14.05 27.85
N ARG A 92 -1.83 15.05 28.61
CA ARG A 92 -1.28 16.41 28.59
C ARG A 92 0.18 16.44 29.04
N ALA A 93 0.53 15.68 30.07
CA ALA A 93 1.90 15.57 30.55
C ALA A 93 2.86 15.01 29.48
N ARG A 94 2.38 14.11 28.60
CA ARG A 94 3.17 13.53 27.50
C ARG A 94 3.38 14.47 26.31
N GLN A 95 2.59 15.53 26.17
CA GLN A 95 2.69 16.49 25.06
C GLN A 95 3.56 17.71 25.40
N GLN A 96 3.89 17.92 26.68
CA GLN A 96 4.64 19.07 27.18
C GLN A 96 6.13 18.77 27.48
N GLY A 97 6.60 17.55 27.17
CA GLY A 97 8.02 17.16 27.21
C GLY A 97 8.56 16.95 25.81
#